data_AF-A0A5B6UPT3-F1
#
_entry.id   AF-A0A5B6UPT3-F1
#
_cell.length_a   1.000
_cell.length_b   1.000
_cell.length_c   1.000
_cell.angle_alpha   90.00
_cell.angle_beta   90.00
_cell.angle_gamma   90.00
#
_symmetry.space_group_name_H-M   'P 1'
#
loop_
_entity.id
_entity.type
_entity.pdbx_description
1 polymer ?
#
loop_
_entity_poly.entity_id
_entity_poly.type
_entity_poly.pdbx_seq_one_letter_code
_entity_poly.pdbx_strand_id
1 'polypeptide(L)'
;MNATYIISIARKLGCSIFLLPEDIIEVNQKMILTLTASIMYWFLKQPVEEKPAATSDSENGSQLETLSNSTTDDSASESSVE
;
A
#
# COMPACT_ATOMS: atom_id res chain seq x y z
N MET A 1 10.84 -21.63 10.78
CA MET A 1 10.13 -21.97 9.53
C MET A 1 9.05 -20.94 9.16
N ASN A 2 8.29 -20.41 10.14
CA ASN A 2 7.16 -19.49 9.86
C ASN A 2 7.57 -18.14 9.25
N ALA A 3 8.66 -17.52 9.71
CA ALA A 3 9.11 -16.22 9.21
C ALA A 3 9.41 -16.23 7.71
N THR A 4 10.16 -17.22 7.22
CA THR A 4 10.45 -17.40 5.81
C THR A 4 9.17 -17.61 4.99
N TYR A 5 8.21 -18.40 5.50
CA TYR A 5 6.93 -18.62 4.83
C TYR A 5 6.13 -17.34 4.68
N ILE A 6 6.04 -16.52 5.73
CA ILE A 6 5.36 -15.21 5.70
C ILE A 6 5.97 -14.32 4.62
N ILE A 7 7.31 -14.22 4.57
CA ILE A 7 8.03 -13.43 3.56
C ILE A 7 7.71 -13.93 2.14
N SER A 8 7.74 -15.25 1.93
CA SER A 8 7.43 -15.84 0.62
C SER A 8 6.01 -15.55 0.17
N ILE A 9 5.01 -15.71 1.04
CA ILE A 9 3.61 -15.45 0.69
C ILE A 9 3.38 -13.96 0.43
N ALA A 10 3.90 -13.09 1.28
CA ALA A 10 3.68 -11.66 1.11
C ALA A 10 4.35 -11.11 -0.16
N ARG A 11 5.53 -11.63 -0.54
CA ARG A 11 6.13 -11.35 -1.87
C ARG A 11 5.32 -11.92 -3.02
N LYS A 12 4.76 -13.13 -2.88
CA LYS A 12 3.87 -13.74 -3.89
C LYS A 12 2.60 -12.90 -4.10
N LEU A 13 2.10 -12.26 -3.05
CA LEU A 13 1.01 -11.29 -3.14
C LEU A 13 1.43 -9.96 -3.78
N GLY A 14 2.68 -9.76 -4.19
CA GLY A 14 3.14 -8.50 -4.77
C GLY A 14 3.48 -7.40 -3.75
N CYS A 15 3.56 -7.73 -2.45
CA CYS A 15 4.05 -6.78 -1.45
C CYS A 15 5.57 -6.59 -1.62
N SER A 16 6.03 -5.34 -1.65
CA SER A 16 7.46 -5.01 -1.69
C SER A 16 8.07 -5.17 -0.29
N ILE A 17 8.84 -6.25 -0.10
CA ILE A 17 9.34 -6.68 1.21
C ILE A 17 10.86 -6.92 1.18
N PHE A 18 11.57 -6.22 2.07
CA PHE A 18 13.04 -6.25 2.21
C PHE A 18 13.52 -6.81 3.56
N LEU A 19 12.62 -7.22 4.44
CA LEU A 19 12.97 -7.76 5.76
C LEU A 19 13.54 -9.19 5.68
N LEU A 20 14.36 -9.51 6.66
CA LEU A 20 14.94 -10.84 6.86
C LEU A 20 14.07 -11.68 7.81
N PRO A 21 14.13 -13.02 7.75
CA PRO A 21 13.43 -13.88 8.71
C PRO A 21 13.74 -13.52 10.17
N GLU A 22 14.97 -13.09 10.44
CA GLU A 22 15.47 -12.67 11.75
C GLU A 22 14.69 -11.46 12.27
N ASP A 23 14.37 -10.49 11.41
CA ASP A 23 13.57 -9.31 11.80
C ASP A 23 12.17 -9.69 12.33
N ILE A 24 11.60 -10.79 11.83
CA ILE A 24 10.30 -11.31 12.31
C ILE A 24 10.49 -12.04 13.64
N ILE A 25 11.53 -12.88 13.75
CA ILE A 25 11.78 -13.73 14.91
C ILE A 25 12.17 -12.88 16.13
N GLU A 26 13.00 -11.85 15.92
CA GLU A 26 13.47 -10.92 16.93
C GLU A 26 12.48 -9.76 17.20
N VAL A 27 11.37 -9.70 16.44
CA VAL A 27 10.33 -8.68 16.56
C VAL A 27 10.91 -7.26 16.40
N ASN A 28 11.63 -7.04 15.30
CA ASN A 28 12.10 -5.72 14.92
C ASN A 28 10.90 -4.84 14.53
N GLN A 29 10.44 -4.01 15.48
CA GLN A 29 9.19 -3.24 15.39
C GLN A 29 9.09 -2.42 14.10
N LYS A 30 10.19 -1.82 13.64
CA LYS A 30 10.21 -1.03 12.40
C LYS A 30 9.92 -1.90 11.18
N MET A 31 10.55 -3.08 11.12
CA MET A 31 10.36 -4.02 10.01
C MET A 31 8.98 -4.67 10.04
N ILE A 32 8.46 -5.00 11.22
CA ILE A 32 7.09 -5.52 11.38
C ILE A 32 6.05 -4.47 10.96
N LEU A 33 6.26 -3.20 11.30
CA LEU A 33 5.39 -2.11 10.86
C LEU A 33 5.42 -1.97 9.33
N THR A 34 6.61 -2.00 8.71
CA THR A 34 6.74 -1.96 7.25
C THR A 34 6.04 -3.14 6.58
N LEU A 35 6.20 -4.37 7.11
CA LEU A 35 5.48 -5.54 6.62
C LEU A 35 3.97 -5.33 6.66
N THR A 36 3.45 -4.89 7.80
CA THR A 36 2.02 -4.67 8.02
C THR A 36 1.47 -3.59 7.07
N ALA A 37 2.17 -2.46 6.95
CA ALA A 37 1.81 -1.38 6.03
C ALA A 37 1.81 -1.86 4.57
N SER A 38 2.78 -2.68 4.17
CA SER A 38 2.85 -3.21 2.80
C SER A 38 1.68 -4.13 2.45
N ILE A 39 1.28 -4.99 3.41
CA ILE A 39 0.11 -5.87 3.25
C ILE A 39 -1.18 -5.06 3.20
N MET A 40 -1.34 -4.09 4.10
CA MET A 40 -2.50 -3.20 4.12
C MET A 40 -2.61 -2.40 2.82
N TYR A 41 -1.51 -1.85 2.33
CA TYR A 41 -1.46 -1.11 1.07
C TYR A 41 -1.88 -1.99 -0.11
N TRP A 42 -1.35 -3.22 -0.20
CA TRP A 42 -1.75 -4.18 -1.23
C TRP A 42 -3.26 -4.49 -1.17
N PHE A 43 -3.79 -4.67 0.04
CA PHE A 43 -5.21 -4.96 0.24
C PHE A 43 -6.10 -3.79 -0.20
N LEU A 44 -5.78 -2.56 0.20
CA LEU A 44 -6.57 -1.36 -0.12
C LEU A 44 -6.43 -0.88 -1.57
N LYS A 45 -5.36 -1.26 -2.27
CA LYS A 45 -5.17 -0.94 -3.69
C LYS A 45 -6.14 -1.69 -4.60
N GLN A 46 -6.71 -2.81 -4.14
CA GLN A 46 -7.71 -3.53 -4.91
C GLN A 46 -8.98 -2.67 -5.00
N PRO A 47 -9.49 -2.37 -6.21
CA PRO A 47 -10.81 -1.75 -6.31
C PRO A 47 -11.80 -2.69 -5.62
N VAL A 48 -12.72 -2.14 -4.82
CA VAL A 48 -13.81 -2.89 -4.18
C VAL A 48 -14.76 -3.36 -5.28
N GLU A 49 -14.35 -4.35 -6.06
CA GLU A 49 -15.25 -5.19 -6.82
C GLU A 49 -15.65 -6.32 -5.88
N GLU A 50 -16.92 -6.34 -5.48
CA GLU A 50 -17.52 -7.48 -4.80
C GLU A 50 -17.40 -8.72 -5.69
N LYS A 51 -16.33 -9.51 -5.55
CA LYS A 51 -16.23 -10.81 -6.21
C LYS A 51 -15.46 -11.80 -5.32
N PRO A 52 -16.03 -12.97 -5.01
CA PRO A 52 -15.47 -13.89 -4.04
C PRO A 52 -14.17 -14.49 -4.57
N ALA A 53 -13.20 -14.59 -3.65
CA ALA A 53 -11.91 -15.25 -3.74
C ALA A 53 -11.72 -16.19 -4.94
N ALA A 54 -11.04 -15.71 -5.98
CA ALA A 54 -10.30 -16.54 -6.91
C ALA A 54 -9.01 -15.83 -7.27
N THR A 55 -7.91 -16.51 -6.96
CA THR A 55 -6.52 -16.12 -7.21
C THR A 55 -6.32 -15.73 -8.68
N SER A 56 -5.95 -14.48 -8.93
CA SER A 56 -5.47 -14.04 -10.24
C SER A 56 -4.04 -13.56 -10.09
N ASP A 57 -3.10 -14.35 -10.61
CA ASP A 57 -1.70 -13.99 -10.80
C ASP A 57 -1.66 -12.78 -11.76
N SER A 58 -1.41 -11.59 -11.24
CA SER A 58 -1.27 -10.38 -12.06
C SER A 58 0.12 -9.78 -11.84
N GLU A 59 1.04 -10.17 -12.73
CA GLU A 59 2.32 -9.51 -12.94
C GLU A 59 2.08 -8.11 -13.54
N ASN A 60 1.87 -7.10 -12.69
CA ASN A 60 1.83 -5.71 -13.16
C ASN A 60 2.68 -4.82 -12.26
N GLY A 61 3.97 -4.76 -12.58
CA GLY A 61 4.81 -3.64 -12.20
C GLY A 61 4.30 -2.38 -12.88
N SER A 62 3.66 -1.48 -12.12
CA SER A 62 3.35 -0.13 -12.60
C SER A 62 3.99 0.88 -11.65
N GLN A 63 5.03 1.53 -12.16
CA GLN A 63 5.51 2.82 -11.65
C GLN A 63 4.34 3.80 -11.60
N LEU A 64 4.23 4.58 -10.54
CA LEU A 64 3.37 5.76 -10.55
C LEU A 64 4.03 6.88 -9.75
N GLU A 65 4.50 7.88 -10.48
CA GLU A 65 4.87 9.19 -9.95
C GLU A 65 3.58 9.94 -9.57
N THR A 66 3.37 10.20 -8.28
CA THR A 66 2.26 11.05 -7.84
C THR A 66 2.75 12.50 -7.81
N LEU A 67 2.55 13.22 -8.92
CA LEU A 67 2.66 14.68 -8.95
C LEU A 67 1.38 15.26 -8.34
N SER A 68 1.45 15.73 -7.09
CA SER A 68 0.35 16.43 -6.43
C SER A 68 0.32 17.90 -6.88
N ASN A 69 -0.61 18.26 -7.75
CA ASN A 69 -1.02 19.67 -7.95
C ASN A 69 -2.37 19.89 -7.26
N SER A 70 -2.34 20.53 -6.08
CA SER A 70 -3.55 21.05 -5.45
C SER A 70 -3.86 22.43 -6.05
N THR A 71 -4.86 22.51 -6.92
CA THR A 71 -5.42 23.78 -7.38
C THR A 71 -6.54 24.19 -6.41
N THR A 72 -6.27 25.16 -5.55
CA THR A 72 -7.32 25.85 -4.79
C THR A 72 -7.82 27.02 -5.63
N ASP A 73 -8.97 26.84 -6.29
CA ASP A 73 -9.74 27.94 -6.87
C ASP A 73 -10.72 28.40 -5.77
N ASP A 74 -10.42 29.53 -5.13
CA ASP A 74 -11.35 30.19 -4.20
C ASP A 74 -11.77 31.52 -4.82
N SER A 75 -12.88 31.47 -5.54
CA SER A 75 -13.50 32.60 -6.20
C SER A 75 -14.59 33.16 -5.30
N ALA A 76 -14.25 34.13 -4.45
CA ALA A 76 -15.21 34.89 -3.66
C ALA A 76 -15.43 36.28 -4.28
N SER A 77 -16.46 36.41 -5.10
CA SER A 77 -16.94 37.69 -5.64
C SER A 77 -17.73 38.48 -4.59
N GLU A 78 -17.27 39.72 -4.39
CA GLU A 78 -17.94 40.99 -4.04
C GLU A 78 -19.31 41.05 -3.32
N SER A 79 -19.35 41.84 -2.24
CA SER A 79 -20.48 42.75 -2.01
C SER A 79 -20.04 44.12 -1.46
N SER A 80 -20.46 45.14 -2.20
CA SER A 80 -20.35 46.59 -2.10
C SER A 80 -20.25 47.24 -0.72
N VAL A 81 -19.46 48.32 -0.71
CA VAL A 81 -19.54 49.51 0.15
C VAL A 81 -20.98 49.96 0.41
N GLU A 82 -21.29 50.20 1.69
CA GLU A 82 -21.91 51.44 2.18
C GLU A 82 -21.53 51.66 3.66
#